data_AF-A0A958C319-F1
#
_entry.id   AF-A0A958C319-F1
#
_cell.length_a   1.000
_cell.length_b   1.000
_cell.length_c   1.000
_cell.angle_alpha   90.00
_cell.angle_beta   90.00
_cell.angle_gamma   90.00
#
_symmetry.space_group_name_H-M   'P 1'
#
loop_
_entity.id
_entity.type
_entity.pdbx_description
1 polymer ?
#
loop_
_entity_poly.entity_id
_entity_poly.type
_entity_poly.pdbx_seq_one_letter_code
_entity_poly.pdbx_strand_id
1 'polypeptide(L)'
;VAVEAPVLFLFASRPEREAAGWRLLDHARELPGLGALELHLSPLTEADSLQLVTNLLEIDALPEGTRTRILAKAEGNPFFVEEVIRMLIDEELIVRRDGNWTVAREIESLDIPDTLNGVLAARIDRLSDEARHVLQIAAVIGRQFYTRVLENVLTEEGLA
;
A
#
# COMPACT_ATOMS: atom_id res chain seq x y z
N VAL A 1 28.35 33.04 -4.40
CA VAL A 1 28.29 33.26 -2.94
C VAL A 1 27.49 32.09 -2.39
N ALA A 2 28.10 31.21 -1.59
CA ALA A 2 27.36 30.11 -0.96
C ALA A 2 26.41 30.72 0.09
N VAL A 3 25.12 30.37 0.00
CA VAL A 3 24.12 30.79 0.98
C VAL A 3 24.11 29.74 2.08
N GLU A 4 24.43 30.13 3.31
CA GLU A 4 24.21 29.26 4.48
C GLU A 4 22.72 29.31 4.84
N ALA A 5 22.07 28.14 4.81
CA ALA A 5 20.67 27.97 5.20
C ALA A 5 20.55 26.75 6.11
N PRO A 6 19.63 26.77 7.10
CA PRO A 6 19.37 25.61 7.93
C PRO A 6 18.76 24.48 7.08
N VAL A 7 19.29 23.26 7.24
CA VAL A 7 18.81 22.06 6.56
C VAL A 7 18.14 21.14 7.57
N LEU A 8 16.92 20.70 7.28
CA LEU A 8 16.22 19.64 8.01
C LEU A 8 16.26 18.36 7.18
N PHE A 9 16.68 17.26 7.79
CA PHE A 9 16.61 15.94 7.18
C PHE A 9 15.45 15.14 7.79
N LEU A 10 14.58 14.59 6.94
CA LEU A 10 13.56 13.61 7.33
C LEU A 10 13.95 12.25 6.80
N PHE A 11 13.95 11.24 7.67
CA PHE A 11 14.23 9.86 7.34
C PHE A 11 13.07 8.97 7.78
N ALA A 12 12.79 7.93 7.01
CA ALA A 12 11.90 6.84 7.39
C ALA A 12 12.74 5.56 7.45
N SER A 13 12.66 4.85 8.57
CA SER A 13 13.32 3.56 8.77
C SER A 13 12.36 2.59 9.43
N ARG A 14 12.55 1.30 9.17
CA ARG A 14 11.92 0.28 9.99
C ARG A 14 12.61 0.19 11.35
N PRO A 15 11.91 -0.23 12.41
CA PRO A 15 12.44 -0.28 13.77
C PRO A 15 13.27 -1.55 14.05
N GLU A 16 13.61 -2.36 13.04
CA GLU A 16 14.47 -3.53 13.27
C GLU A 16 15.94 -3.14 13.35
N ARG A 17 16.66 -3.72 14.32
CA ARG A 17 18.09 -3.42 14.56
C ARG A 17 19.01 -3.72 13.38
N GLU A 18 18.60 -4.65 12.52
CA GLU A 18 19.35 -5.06 11.35
C GLU A 18 19.11 -4.13 10.15
N ALA A 19 18.08 -3.27 10.21
CA ALA A 19 17.78 -2.35 9.13
C ALA A 19 18.90 -1.32 8.96
N ALA A 20 19.20 -0.96 7.70
CA ALA A 20 20.24 0.02 7.39
C ALA A 20 20.03 1.36 8.10
N GLY A 21 18.77 1.77 8.31
CA GLY A 21 18.42 3.01 9.01
C GLY A 21 18.60 2.96 10.52
N TRP A 22 18.76 1.78 11.14
CA TRP A 22 19.01 1.69 12.59
C TRP A 22 20.34 2.34 12.98
N ARG A 23 21.40 2.12 12.19
CA ARG A 23 22.70 2.78 12.39
C ARG A 23 22.63 4.29 12.29
N LEU A 24 21.76 4.81 11.42
CA LEU A 24 21.55 6.26 11.30
C LEU A 24 20.91 6.82 12.58
N LEU A 25 19.92 6.14 13.14
CA LEU A 25 19.26 6.54 14.39
C LEU A 25 20.23 6.53 15.57
N ASP A 26 21.06 5.50 15.70
CA ASP A 26 22.07 5.41 16.77
C ASP A 26 23.05 6.60 16.70
N HIS A 27 23.59 6.92 15.52
CA HIS A 27 24.44 8.09 15.36
C HIS A 27 23.71 9.41 15.58
N ALA A 28 22.45 9.52 15.13
CA ALA A 28 21.68 10.74 15.28
C ALA A 28 21.33 11.04 16.75
N ARG A 29 21.23 10.03 17.61
CA ARG A 29 21.06 10.17 19.07
C ARG A 29 22.33 10.67 19.77
N GLU A 30 23.50 10.41 19.20
CA GLU A 30 24.81 10.81 19.74
C GLU A 30 25.26 12.21 19.27
N LEU A 31 24.60 12.79 18.26
CA LEU A 31 24.96 14.10 17.72
C LEU A 31 24.65 15.24 18.72
N PRO A 32 25.66 16.04 19.12
CA PRO A 32 25.43 17.18 20.01
C PRO A 32 24.69 18.32 19.27
N GLY A 33 23.65 18.88 19.90
CA GLY A 33 22.83 19.97 19.34
C GLY A 33 21.34 19.73 19.50
N LEU A 34 20.52 20.18 18.55
CA LEU A 34 19.05 20.05 18.56
C LEU A 34 18.54 18.59 18.67
N GLY A 35 19.41 17.59 18.53
CA GLY A 35 19.08 16.19 18.66
C GLY A 35 18.14 15.72 17.55
N ALA A 36 18.13 14.41 17.29
CA ALA A 36 17.13 13.84 16.40
C ALA A 36 15.76 13.83 17.08
N LEU A 37 14.70 14.23 16.37
CA LEU A 37 13.33 13.94 16.78
C LEU A 37 12.93 12.58 16.20
N GLU A 38 12.65 11.62 17.08
CA GLU A 38 12.21 10.28 16.69
C GLU A 38 10.69 10.15 16.86
N LEU A 39 9.99 9.90 15.75
CA LEU A 39 8.55 9.65 15.73
C LEU A 39 8.30 8.17 15.47
N HIS A 40 7.80 7.47 16.49
CA HIS A 40 7.40 6.07 16.36
C HIS A 40 6.01 5.99 15.74
N LEU A 41 5.90 5.33 14.59
CA LEU A 41 4.63 5.07 13.93
C LEU A 41 4.11 3.70 14.37
N SER A 42 3.18 3.70 15.31
CA SER A 42 2.41 2.51 15.69
C SER A 42 1.36 2.17 14.64
N PRO A 43 0.86 0.92 14.60
CA PRO A 43 -0.34 0.59 13.84
C PRO A 43 -1.47 1.58 14.15
N LEU A 44 -2.30 1.85 13.15
CA LEU A 44 -3.45 2.73 13.29
C LEU A 44 -4.40 2.19 14.36
N THR A 45 -4.97 3.10 15.14
CA THR A 45 -6.09 2.74 16.01
C THR A 45 -7.32 2.41 15.16
N GLU A 46 -8.33 1.81 15.78
CA GLU A 46 -9.61 1.58 15.09
C GLU A 46 -10.23 2.91 14.61
N ALA A 47 -10.11 3.97 15.41
CA ALA A 47 -10.60 5.31 15.04
C ALA A 47 -9.81 5.91 13.87
N ASP A 48 -8.49 5.80 13.87
CA ASP A 48 -7.67 6.31 12.76
C ASP A 48 -7.87 5.48 11.48
N SER A 49 -8.04 4.16 11.62
CA SER A 49 -8.35 3.26 10.51
C SER A 49 -9.72 3.57 9.91
N LEU A 50 -10.71 3.88 10.75
CA LEU A 50 -12.02 4.36 10.31
C LEU A 50 -11.90 5.68 9.55
N GLN A 51 -11.14 6.63 10.08
CA GLN A 51 -10.88 7.91 9.43
C GLN A 51 -10.17 7.72 8.09
N LEU A 52 -9.24 6.77 7.99
CA LEU A 52 -8.58 6.42 6.73
C LEU A 52 -9.58 5.91 5.70
N VAL A 53 -10.47 4.99 6.06
CA VAL A 53 -11.53 4.47 5.16
C VAL A 53 -12.42 5.61 4.66
N THR A 54 -12.84 6.51 5.55
CA THR A 54 -13.65 7.68 5.19
C THR A 54 -12.91 8.60 4.21
N ASN A 55 -11.63 8.87 4.45
CA ASN A 55 -10.83 9.74 3.58
C ASN A 55 -10.56 9.12 2.20
N LEU A 56 -10.30 7.81 2.14
CA LEU A 56 -9.99 7.13 0.88
C LEU A 56 -11.18 7.07 -0.07
N LEU A 57 -12.38 6.94 0.50
CA LEU A 57 -13.57 6.73 -0.29
C LEU A 57 -14.47 7.96 -0.38
N GLU A 58 -14.26 9.03 0.38
CA GLU A 58 -15.15 10.21 0.37
C GLU A 58 -16.66 9.85 0.49
N ILE A 59 -17.00 8.67 1.04
CA ILE A 59 -18.38 8.19 1.19
C ILE A 59 -18.80 8.33 2.64
N ASP A 60 -20.03 8.80 2.81
CA ASP A 60 -20.83 8.37 3.95
C ASP A 60 -21.28 6.92 3.74
N ALA A 61 -20.53 6.04 4.40
CA ALA A 61 -20.88 4.67 4.74
C ALA A 61 -20.83 3.63 3.61
N LEU A 62 -19.64 3.04 3.44
CA LEU A 62 -19.58 1.58 3.35
C LEU A 62 -20.54 0.96 4.38
N PRO A 63 -21.29 -0.10 4.03
CA PRO A 63 -22.12 -0.82 5.00
C PRO A 63 -21.30 -1.15 6.25
N GLU A 64 -21.89 -0.93 7.42
CA GLU A 64 -21.19 -1.07 8.70
C GLU A 64 -20.53 -2.45 8.83
N GLY A 65 -21.21 -3.52 8.42
CA GLY A 65 -20.64 -4.87 8.42
C GLY A 65 -19.43 -5.03 7.51
N THR A 66 -19.38 -4.38 6.35
CA THR A 66 -18.18 -4.40 5.48
C THR A 66 -17.04 -3.63 6.10
N ARG A 67 -17.32 -2.43 6.61
CA ARG A 67 -16.32 -1.61 7.31
C ARG A 67 -15.71 -2.37 8.49
N THR A 68 -16.52 -2.96 9.37
CA THR A 68 -16.03 -3.71 10.53
C THR A 68 -15.17 -4.90 10.11
N ARG A 69 -15.53 -5.62 9.04
CA ARG A 69 -14.71 -6.72 8.52
C ARG A 69 -13.35 -6.24 7.98
N ILE A 70 -13.30 -5.12 7.28
CA ILE A 70 -12.04 -4.52 6.80
C ILE A 70 -11.15 -4.15 7.99
N LEU A 71 -11.71 -3.43 8.97
CA LEU A 71 -10.97 -2.96 10.14
C LEU A 71 -10.44 -4.12 10.99
N ALA A 72 -11.25 -5.16 11.20
CA ALA A 72 -10.84 -6.35 11.94
C ALA A 72 -9.68 -7.10 11.27
N LYS A 73 -9.68 -7.22 9.94
CA LYS A 73 -8.62 -7.91 9.19
C LYS A 73 -7.37 -7.06 8.97
N ALA A 74 -7.52 -5.73 8.96
CA ALA A 74 -6.39 -4.82 8.74
C ALA A 74 -5.43 -4.77 9.93
N GLU A 75 -5.90 -5.04 11.16
CA GLU A 75 -5.11 -4.96 12.39
C GLU A 75 -4.29 -3.66 12.50
N GLY A 76 -4.89 -2.53 12.08
CA GLY A 76 -4.25 -1.22 12.09
C GLY A 76 -3.20 -1.00 10.99
N ASN A 77 -3.15 -1.85 9.97
CA ASN A 77 -2.27 -1.69 8.81
C ASN A 77 -2.93 -0.84 7.71
N PRO A 78 -2.53 0.44 7.52
CA PRO A 78 -3.10 1.31 6.49
C PRO A 78 -2.99 0.73 5.08
N PHE A 79 -1.89 0.05 4.77
CA PHE A 79 -1.67 -0.53 3.44
C PHE A 79 -2.68 -1.65 3.15
N PHE A 80 -3.03 -2.45 4.15
CA PHE A 80 -4.05 -3.48 3.99
C PHE A 80 -5.42 -2.87 3.69
N VAL A 81 -5.80 -1.81 4.43
CA VAL A 81 -7.07 -1.09 4.21
C VAL A 81 -7.14 -0.57 2.77
N GLU A 82 -6.08 0.08 2.29
CA GLU A 82 -6.00 0.58 0.92
C GLU A 82 -6.13 -0.52 -0.13
N GLU A 83 -5.44 -1.64 0.05
CA GLU A 83 -5.46 -2.73 -0.91
C GLU A 83 -6.82 -3.45 -0.96
N VAL A 84 -7.49 -3.62 0.18
CA VAL A 84 -8.87 -4.14 0.20
C VAL A 84 -9.83 -3.18 -0.49
N ILE A 85 -9.73 -1.87 -0.22
CA ILE A 85 -10.54 -0.88 -0.91
C ILE A 85 -10.30 -0.92 -2.43
N ARG A 86 -9.05 -0.99 -2.86
CA ARG A 86 -8.71 -1.09 -4.28
C ARG A 86 -9.26 -2.38 -4.89
N MET A 87 -9.15 -3.51 -4.19
CA MET A 87 -9.76 -4.77 -4.62
C MET A 87 -11.28 -4.65 -4.81
N LEU A 88 -11.99 -3.98 -3.90
CA LEU A 88 -13.43 -3.74 -4.01
C LEU A 88 -13.81 -2.84 -5.19
N ILE A 89 -12.93 -1.89 -5.55
CA ILE A 89 -13.08 -1.06 -6.75
C ILE A 89 -12.83 -1.89 -8.02
N ASP A 90 -11.77 -2.70 -8.02
CA ASP A 90 -11.43 -3.60 -9.14
C ASP A 90 -12.55 -4.63 -9.41
N GLU A 91 -13.31 -5.01 -8.39
CA GLU A 91 -14.48 -5.91 -8.47
C GLU A 91 -15.79 -5.20 -8.82
N GLU A 92 -15.74 -3.88 -9.08
CA GLU A 92 -16.92 -3.05 -9.33
C GLU A 92 -17.96 -3.07 -8.18
N LEU A 93 -17.55 -3.49 -6.98
CA LEU A 93 -18.38 -3.46 -5.78
C LEU A 93 -18.41 -2.07 -5.14
N ILE A 94 -17.38 -1.27 -5.42
CA ILE A 94 -17.34 0.16 -5.14
C ILE A 94 -17.10 0.88 -6.45
N VAL A 95 -18.07 1.65 -6.92
CA VAL A 95 -17.98 2.37 -8.20
C VAL A 95 -18.27 3.85 -8.02
N ARG A 96 -17.47 4.69 -8.68
CA ARG A 96 -17.69 6.13 -8.70
C ARG A 96 -18.70 6.48 -9.79
N ARG A 97 -19.85 7.04 -9.40
CA ARG A 97 -20.92 7.53 -10.28
C ARG A 97 -21.23 8.98 -9.94
N ASP A 98 -21.21 9.85 -10.95
CA ASP A 98 -21.51 11.29 -10.82
C ASP A 98 -20.68 12.00 -9.73
N GLY A 99 -19.41 11.62 -9.61
CA GLY A 99 -18.48 12.18 -8.62
C GLY A 99 -18.56 11.54 -7.23
N ASN A 100 -19.62 10.80 -6.93
CA ASN A 100 -19.84 10.11 -5.66
C ASN A 100 -19.53 8.62 -5.77
N TRP A 101 -19.07 8.01 -4.70
CA TRP A 101 -18.90 6.57 -4.65
C TRP A 101 -20.20 5.88 -4.25
N THR A 102 -20.47 4.75 -4.89
CA THR A 102 -21.65 3.93 -4.67
C THR A 102 -21.22 2.49 -4.43
N VAL A 103 -21.92 1.82 -3.51
CA VAL A 103 -21.60 0.47 -3.07
C VAL A 103 -22.63 -0.51 -3.62
N ALA A 104 -22.17 -1.59 -4.24
CA ALA A 104 -23.01 -2.67 -4.73
C ALA A 104 -23.60 -3.48 -3.56
N ARG A 105 -24.80 -4.07 -3.74
CA ARG A 105 -25.46 -4.81 -2.64
C ARG A 105 -24.72 -6.10 -2.29
N GLU A 106 -24.02 -6.67 -3.26
CA GLU A 106 -23.28 -7.92 -3.20
C GLU A 106 -22.06 -7.85 -2.27
N ILE A 107 -21.61 -6.64 -1.88
CA ILE A 107 -20.47 -6.43 -0.99
C ILE A 107 -20.65 -7.07 0.39
N GLU A 108 -21.90 -7.21 0.85
CA GLU A 108 -22.18 -7.82 2.17
C GLU A 108 -21.84 -9.32 2.16
N SER A 109 -21.99 -9.99 1.03
CA SER A 109 -21.64 -11.40 0.86
C SER A 109 -20.19 -11.66 0.48
N LEU A 110 -19.40 -10.62 0.20
CA LEU A 110 -18.01 -10.79 -0.22
C LEU A 110 -17.14 -11.32 0.92
N ASP A 111 -16.32 -12.33 0.60
CA ASP A 111 -15.26 -12.79 1.48
C ASP A 111 -14.01 -11.93 1.28
N ILE A 112 -13.71 -11.09 2.27
CA ILE A 112 -12.49 -10.27 2.26
C ILE A 112 -11.33 -11.19 2.65
N PRO A 113 -10.25 -11.29 1.87
CA PRO A 113 -9.14 -12.18 2.23
C PRO A 113 -8.55 -11.87 3.61
N ASP A 114 -8.14 -12.91 4.35
CA ASP A 114 -7.54 -12.77 5.69
C ASP A 114 -6.15 -12.13 5.68
N THR A 115 -5.50 -12.06 4.52
CA THR A 115 -4.11 -11.60 4.42
C THR A 115 -3.91 -10.71 3.21
N LEU A 116 -2.94 -9.80 3.31
CA LEU A 116 -2.51 -8.96 2.20
C LEU A 116 -2.10 -9.81 0.98
N ASN A 117 -1.45 -10.95 1.22
CA ASN A 117 -1.11 -11.89 0.14
C ASN A 117 -2.36 -12.44 -0.55
N GLY A 118 -3.44 -12.70 0.21
CA GLY A 118 -4.72 -13.10 -0.35
C GLY A 118 -5.36 -12.00 -1.21
N VAL A 119 -5.30 -10.75 -0.76
CA VAL A 119 -5.77 -9.59 -1.55
C VAL A 119 -4.99 -9.45 -2.86
N LEU A 120 -3.67 -9.58 -2.81
CA LEU A 120 -2.80 -9.53 -3.99
C LEU A 120 -3.03 -10.73 -4.91
N ALA A 121 -3.18 -11.95 -4.37
CA ALA A 121 -3.47 -13.15 -5.14
C ALA A 121 -4.80 -13.03 -5.90
N ALA A 122 -5.86 -12.57 -5.24
CA ALA A 122 -7.16 -12.33 -5.88
C ALA A 122 -7.06 -11.34 -7.04
N ARG A 123 -6.22 -10.30 -6.94
CA ARG A 123 -5.98 -9.36 -8.05
C ARG A 123 -5.20 -10.03 -9.19
N ILE A 124 -4.20 -10.83 -8.89
CA ILE A 124 -3.40 -11.55 -9.90
C ILE A 124 -4.26 -12.58 -10.64
N ASP A 125 -5.17 -13.26 -9.95
CA ASP A 125 -6.08 -14.25 -10.54
C ASP A 125 -7.03 -13.65 -11.58
N ARG A 126 -7.30 -12.34 -11.49
CA ARG A 126 -8.16 -11.60 -12.44
C ARG A 126 -7.43 -11.04 -13.67
N LEU A 127 -6.09 -11.07 -13.68
CA LEU A 127 -5.33 -10.58 -14.84
C LEU A 127 -5.60 -11.44 -16.08
N SER A 128 -5.58 -10.82 -17.27
CA SER A 128 -5.54 -11.58 -18.53
C SER A 128 -4.29 -12.46 -18.56
N ASP A 129 -4.31 -13.52 -19.38
CA ASP A 129 -3.15 -14.40 -19.53
C ASP A 129 -1.90 -13.63 -19.95
N GLU A 130 -2.04 -12.63 -20.83
CA GLU A 130 -0.92 -11.77 -21.24
C GLU A 130 -0.38 -10.94 -20.06
N ALA A 131 -1.26 -10.29 -19.29
CA ALA A 131 -0.85 -9.48 -18.15
C ALA A 131 -0.22 -10.33 -17.02
N ARG A 132 -0.75 -11.54 -16.78
CA ARG A 132 -0.19 -12.49 -15.83
C ARG A 132 1.21 -12.94 -16.26
N HIS A 133 1.42 -13.20 -17.55
CA HIS A 133 2.72 -13.59 -18.07
C HIS A 133 3.75 -12.45 -17.93
N VAL A 134 3.39 -11.22 -18.27
CA VAL A 134 4.24 -10.03 -18.05
C VAL A 134 4.61 -9.89 -16.57
N LEU A 135 3.65 -10.09 -15.65
CA LEU A 135 3.89 -10.03 -14.22
C LEU A 135 4.87 -11.11 -13.74
N GLN A 136 4.76 -12.33 -14.25
CA GLN A 136 5.67 -13.44 -13.91
C GLN A 136 7.11 -13.15 -14.35
N ILE A 137 7.29 -12.61 -15.56
CA ILE A 137 8.60 -12.20 -16.06
C ILE A 137 9.15 -11.05 -15.19
N ALA A 138 8.33 -10.04 -14.90
CA ALA A 138 8.73 -8.93 -14.04
C ALA A 138 9.19 -9.39 -12.65
N ALA A 139 8.53 -10.41 -12.07
CA ALA A 139 8.83 -10.92 -10.73
C ALA A 139 10.24 -11.51 -10.59
N VAL A 140 10.85 -11.98 -11.68
CA VAL A 140 12.20 -12.58 -11.66
C VAL A 140 13.33 -11.59 -11.99
N ILE A 141 13.02 -10.42 -12.58
CA ILE A 141 14.04 -9.41 -12.92
C ILE A 141 14.61 -8.76 -11.64
N GLY A 142 13.75 -8.47 -10.66
CA GLY A 142 14.14 -7.90 -9.37
C GLY A 142 13.12 -6.90 -8.82
N ARG A 143 13.40 -6.33 -7.64
CA ARG A 143 12.49 -5.38 -6.97
C ARG A 143 12.30 -4.06 -7.71
N GLN A 144 13.32 -3.62 -8.44
CA GLN A 144 13.29 -2.40 -9.26
C GLN A 144 14.06 -2.67 -10.54
N PHE A 145 13.46 -2.33 -11.68
CA PHE A 145 14.05 -2.54 -12.99
C PHE A 145 13.54 -1.49 -13.97
N TYR A 146 14.28 -1.28 -15.06
CA TYR A 146 13.86 -0.40 -16.14
C TYR A 146 12.87 -1.12 -17.06
N THR A 147 11.81 -0.43 -17.51
CA THR A 147 10.81 -0.98 -18.43
C THR A 147 11.43 -1.60 -19.68
N ARG A 148 12.48 -0.98 -20.25
CA ARG A 148 13.24 -1.52 -21.39
C ARG A 148 13.79 -2.94 -21.18
N VAL A 149 14.12 -3.31 -19.94
CA VAL A 149 14.61 -4.65 -19.62
C VAL A 149 13.46 -5.65 -19.74
N LEU A 150 12.29 -5.29 -19.22
CA LEU A 150 11.08 -6.10 -19.33
C LEU A 150 10.64 -6.26 -20.80
N GLU A 151 10.64 -5.18 -21.58
CA GLU A 151 10.33 -5.20 -23.02
C GLU A 151 11.26 -6.14 -23.79
N ASN A 152 12.57 -6.04 -23.57
CA ASN A 152 13.54 -6.91 -24.24
C ASN A 152 13.29 -8.40 -23.93
N VAL A 153 13.04 -8.74 -22.66
CA VAL A 153 12.77 -10.13 -22.27
C VAL A 153 11.47 -10.65 -22.89
N LEU A 154 10.42 -9.83 -22.94
CA LEU A 154 9.15 -10.18 -23.60
C LEU A 154 9.32 -10.42 -25.11
N THR A 155 10.16 -9.62 -25.78
CA THR A 155 10.45 -9.81 -27.21
C THR A 155 11.28 -11.05 -27.50
N GLU A 156 12.17 -11.46 -26.59
CA GLU A 156 12.96 -12.70 -26.74
C GLU A 156 12.09 -13.97 -26.56
N GLU A 157 11.02 -13.90 -25.77
CA GLU A 157 10.04 -14.99 -25.58
C GLU A 157 8.91 -15.04 -26.64
N GLY A 158 8.87 -14.08 -27.59
CA GLY A 158 7.99 -14.13 -28.76
C GLY A 158 6.68 -13.34 -28.65
N LEU A 159 6.60 -12.34 -27.79
CA LEU A 159 5.51 -11.34 -27.76
C LEU A 159 6.03 -9.99 -28.28
N ALA A 160 5.94 -9.80 -29.60
CA ALA A 160 6.07 -8.50 -30.27
C ALA A 160 4.96 -8.34 -31.31
#